data_AF-A0A5K1A181-F1
#
_entry.id   AF-A0A5K1A181-F1
#
_cell.length_a   1.000
_cell.length_b   1.000
_cell.length_c   1.000
_cell.angle_alpha   90.00
_cell.angle_beta   90.00
_cell.angle_gamma   90.00
#
_symmetry.space_group_name_H-M   'P 1'
#
loop_
_entity.id
_entity.type
_entity.pdbx_description
1 polymer ?
#
loop_
_entity_poly.entity_id
_entity_poly.type
_entity_poly.pdbx_seq_one_letter_code
_entity_poly.pdbx_strand_id
1 'polypeptide(L)'
;ALQEEGARKFIITSLVDLGCLPSVRTFYNGSCYEIATNFTFAYNLAMEQSLANLASAIDISYVWFDLTGFLRMRMNNPEKY
;
A
#
# COMPACT_ATOMS: atom_id res chain seq x y z
N ALA A 1 4.51 20.77 -2.73
CA ALA A 1 5.26 20.38 -3.94
C ALA A 1 4.31 20.02 -5.10
N LEU A 2 3.83 18.78 -5.27
CA LEU A 2 3.08 18.41 -6.49
C LEU A 2 1.77 19.19 -6.71
N GLN A 3 1.00 19.45 -5.65
CA GLN A 3 -0.25 20.22 -5.76
C GLN A 3 -0.01 21.70 -6.06
N GLU A 4 1.07 22.27 -5.51
CA GLU A 4 1.49 23.66 -5.76
C GLU A 4 1.91 23.83 -7.23
N GLU A 5 2.51 22.79 -7.82
CA GLU A 5 2.83 22.71 -9.26
C GLU A 5 1.60 22.39 -10.15
N GLY A 6 0.39 22.40 -9.59
CA GLY A 6 -0.86 22.25 -10.36
C GLY A 6 -1.40 20.82 -10.46
N ALA A 7 -0.80 19.81 -9.81
CA ALA A 7 -1.40 18.48 -9.77
C ALA A 7 -2.72 18.48 -9.00
N ARG A 8 -3.75 17.82 -9.55
CA ARG A 8 -5.10 17.73 -8.96
C ARG A 8 -5.64 16.29 -8.87
N LYS A 9 -4.93 15.33 -9.45
CA LYS A 9 -5.35 13.92 -9.54
C LYS A 9 -4.20 13.02 -9.17
N PHE A 10 -4.42 12.10 -8.23
CA PHE A 10 -3.38 11.22 -7.71
C PHE A 10 -3.86 9.77 -7.72
N ILE A 11 -2.96 8.85 -8.06
CA ILE A 11 -3.13 7.43 -7.76
C ILE A 11 -2.12 7.13 -6.66
N ILE A 12 -2.62 6.65 -5.52
CA ILE A 12 -1.80 6.24 -4.39
C ILE A 12 -2.02 4.75 -4.17
N THR A 13 -0.93 4.00 -4.07
CA THR A 13 -0.99 2.56 -3.82
C THR A 13 -0.81 2.27 -2.34
N SER A 14 -1.54 1.29 -1.81
CA SER A 14 -1.17 0.68 -0.53
C SER A 14 0.24 0.09 -0.63
N LEU A 15 0.98 0.10 0.48
CA LEU A 15 2.21 -0.67 0.58
C LEU A 15 1.88 -2.15 0.45
N VAL A 16 2.75 -2.88 -0.23
CA VAL A 16 2.76 -4.35 -0.23
C VAL A 16 3.21 -4.86 1.15
N ASP A 17 2.80 -6.07 1.53
CA ASP A 17 3.24 -6.71 2.78
C ASP A 17 4.77 -6.79 2.84
N LEU A 18 5.38 -5.84 3.56
CA LEU A 18 6.83 -5.72 3.65
C LEU A 18 7.45 -6.93 4.33
N GLY A 19 6.75 -7.51 5.30
CA GLY A 19 7.22 -8.71 6.01
C GLY A 19 7.29 -9.93 5.11
N CYS A 20 6.46 -10.00 4.07
CA CYS A 20 6.41 -11.11 3.13
C CYS A 20 7.19 -10.88 1.83
N LEU A 21 7.96 -9.78 1.71
CA LEU A 21 8.85 -9.58 0.56
C LEU A 21 9.85 -10.74 0.45
N PRO A 22 10.20 -11.21 -0.77
CA PRO A 22 11.17 -12.30 -0.93
C PRO A 22 12.49 -12.06 -0.22
N SER A 23 13.02 -10.82 -0.31
CA SER A 23 14.25 -10.41 0.36
C SER A 23 14.15 -10.39 1.89
N VAL A 24 12.95 -10.21 2.45
CA VAL A 24 12.75 -10.30 3.90
C VAL A 24 12.65 -11.75 4.30
N ARG A 25 11.86 -12.56 3.58
CA ARG A 25 11.70 -13.99 3.84
C ARG A 25 13.02 -14.76 3.85
N THR A 26 14.02 -14.35 3.05
CA THR A 26 15.36 -14.96 3.09
C THR A 26 16.05 -14.83 4.44
N PHE A 27 15.78 -13.76 5.20
CA PHE A 27 16.33 -13.56 6.55
C PHE A 27 15.53 -14.26 7.65
N TYR A 28 14.29 -14.65 7.38
CA TYR A 28 13.37 -15.26 8.34
C TYR A 28 12.99 -16.70 7.97
N ASN A 29 13.93 -17.47 7.41
CA ASN A 29 13.77 -18.89 7.06
C ASN A 29 12.54 -19.19 6.20
N GLY A 30 12.23 -18.31 5.25
CA GLY A 30 11.07 -18.43 4.37
C GLY A 30 9.75 -17.95 4.98
N SER A 31 9.72 -17.57 6.25
CA SER A 31 8.56 -16.98 6.93
C SER A 31 8.50 -15.47 6.71
N CYS A 32 7.30 -14.90 6.84
CA CYS A 32 7.14 -13.45 6.84
C CYS A 32 7.60 -12.85 8.17
N TYR A 33 8.13 -11.64 8.13
CA TYR A 33 8.46 -10.90 9.34
C TYR A 33 7.25 -10.15 9.88
N GLU A 34 6.63 -10.67 10.94
CA GLU A 34 5.38 -10.19 11.51
C GLU A 34 5.38 -8.70 11.86
N ILE A 35 6.47 -8.20 12.44
CA ILE A 35 6.58 -6.78 12.82
C ILE A 35 6.46 -5.88 11.58
N ALA A 36 7.15 -6.21 10.49
CA ALA A 36 7.07 -5.46 9.23
C ALA A 36 5.69 -5.59 8.57
N THR A 37 5.05 -6.76 8.66
CA THR A 37 3.67 -6.97 8.20
C THR A 37 2.70 -6.07 8.98
N ASN A 38 2.80 -6.04 10.31
CA ASN A 38 1.95 -5.20 11.17
C ASN A 38 2.16 -3.71 10.90
N PHE A 39 3.42 -3.27 10.69
CA PHE A 39 3.71 -1.89 10.27
C PHE A 39 3.08 -1.54 8.93
N THR A 40 3.14 -2.47 7.96
CA THR A 40 2.51 -2.27 6.64
C THR A 40 1.01 -2.05 6.79
N PHE A 41 0.34 -2.89 7.58
CA PHE A 41 -1.11 -2.78 7.81
C PHE A 41 -1.48 -1.45 8.48
N ALA A 42 -0.77 -1.08 9.55
CA ALA A 42 -0.99 0.18 10.26
C ALA A 42 -0.75 1.40 9.36
N TYR A 43 0.32 1.38 8.56
CA TYR A 43 0.62 2.44 7.60
C TYR A 43 -0.50 2.58 6.56
N ASN A 44 -0.93 1.49 5.94
CA ASN A 44 -1.96 1.52 4.90
C ASN A 44 -3.28 2.09 5.44
N LEU A 45 -3.70 1.67 6.63
CA LEU A 45 -4.89 2.20 7.29
C LEU A 45 -4.78 3.70 7.55
N ALA A 46 -3.66 4.15 8.14
CA ALA A 46 -3.45 5.55 8.48
C ALA A 46 -3.31 6.44 7.22
N MET A 47 -2.68 5.93 6.17
CA MET A 47 -2.48 6.65 4.92
C MET A 47 -3.80 6.86 4.18
N GLU A 48 -4.64 5.84 4.08
CA GLU A 48 -5.95 5.96 3.43
C GLU A 48 -6.84 6.99 4.16
N GLN A 49 -6.86 6.96 5.50
CA GLN A 49 -7.56 7.95 6.31
C GLN A 49 -7.00 9.36 6.13
N SER A 50 -5.67 9.50 6.09
CA SER A 50 -5.00 10.78 5.90
C SER A 50 -5.28 11.38 4.51
N LEU A 51 -5.34 10.54 3.47
CA LEU A 51 -5.71 10.98 2.11
C LEU A 51 -7.15 11.47 2.03
N ALA A 52 -8.09 10.79 2.71
CA ALA A 52 -9.47 11.22 2.79
C ALA A 52 -9.57 12.62 3.44
N ASN A 53 -8.87 12.81 4.56
CA ASN A 53 -8.81 14.09 5.25
C ASN A 53 -8.17 15.18 4.38
N LEU A 54 -7.06 14.86 3.69
CA LEU A 54 -6.38 15.81 2.80
C LEU A 54 -7.29 16.23 1.64
N ALA A 55 -7.94 15.28 0.96
CA ALA A 55 -8.86 15.58 -0.13
C ALA A 55 -10.09 16.40 0.31
N SER A 56 -10.47 16.33 1.59
CA SER A 56 -11.52 17.19 2.14
C SER A 56 -11.05 18.63 2.42
N ALA A 57 -9.74 18.81 2.64
CA ALA A 57 -9.15 20.09 3.01
C ALA A 57 -8.60 20.88 1.82
N ILE A 58 -8.24 20.21 0.72
CA ILE A 58 -7.67 20.83 -0.48
C ILE A 58 -8.30 20.27 -1.76
N ASP A 59 -8.26 21.06 -2.84
CA ASP A 59 -8.81 20.69 -4.14
C ASP A 59 -7.95 19.62 -4.85
N ILE A 60 -8.08 18.37 -4.40
CA ILE A 60 -7.49 17.20 -5.04
C ILE A 60 -8.52 16.08 -5.14
N SER A 61 -8.34 15.22 -6.14
CA SER A 61 -9.00 13.92 -6.24
C SER A 61 -7.95 12.82 -6.22
N TYR A 62 -8.29 11.66 -5.64
CA TYR A 62 -7.38 10.53 -5.59
C TYR A 62 -8.09 9.20 -5.78
N VAL A 63 -7.31 8.21 -6.21
CA VAL A 63 -7.67 6.80 -6.17
C VAL A 63 -6.72 6.11 -5.21
N TRP A 64 -7.28 5.44 -4.20
CA TRP A 64 -6.54 4.48 -3.38
C TRP A 64 -6.58 3.13 -4.08
N PHE A 65 -5.41 2.63 -4.47
CA PHE A 65 -5.27 1.32 -5.07
C PHE A 65 -4.74 0.34 -4.03
N ASP A 66 -5.58 -0.61 -3.62
CA ASP A 66 -5.17 -1.69 -2.72
C ASP A 66 -4.24 -2.69 -3.44
N LEU A 67 -2.97 -2.32 -3.55
CA LEU A 67 -1.92 -3.11 -4.15
C LEU A 67 -1.65 -4.39 -3.33
N THR A 68 -1.73 -4.33 -2.00
CA THR A 68 -1.61 -5.53 -1.15
C THR A 68 -2.66 -6.57 -1.47
N GLY A 69 -3.95 -6.21 -1.47
CA GLY A 69 -5.03 -7.12 -1.82
C GLY A 69 -4.92 -7.62 -3.26
N PHE A 70 -4.59 -6.71 -4.19
CA PHE A 70 -4.37 -7.02 -5.60
C PHE A 70 -3.27 -8.07 -5.81
N LEU A 71 -2.12 -7.94 -5.16
CA LEU A 71 -1.04 -8.93 -5.28
C LEU A 71 -1.37 -10.22 -4.55
N ARG A 72 -1.94 -10.15 -3.34
CA ARG A 72 -2.31 -11.33 -2.56
C ARG A 72 -3.28 -12.24 -3.30
N MET A 73 -4.26 -11.67 -4.01
CA MET A 73 -5.19 -12.43 -4.83
C MET A 73 -4.47 -13.25 -5.91
N ARG A 74 -3.44 -12.68 -6.55
CA ARG A 74 -2.66 -13.36 -7.60
C ARG A 74 -1.75 -14.43 -7.02
N MET A 75 -1.05 -14.10 -5.94
CA MET A 75 -0.17 -15.06 -5.25
C MET A 75 -0.93 -16.29 -4.75
N ASN A 76 -2.19 -16.12 -4.34
CA ASN A 76 -3.05 -17.22 -3.90
C ASN A 76 -3.75 -17.96 -5.06
N ASN A 77 -3.73 -17.42 -6.28
CA ASN A 77 -4.35 -18.00 -7.48
C ASN A 77 -3.40 -17.91 -8.69
N PRO A 78 -2.18 -18.47 -8.63
CA PRO A 78 -1.15 -18.25 -9.65
C PRO A 78 -1.51 -18.86 -11.01
N GLU A 79 -2.34 -19.91 -11.05
CA GLU A 79 -2.78 -20.52 -12.32
C GLU A 79 -3.75 -19.61 -13.12
N LYS A 80 -4.34 -18.61 -12.46
CA LYS A 80 -5.33 -17.71 -13.07
C LYS A 80 -4.68 -16.42 -13.62
N TYR A 81 -3.50 -16.06 -13.15
CA TYR A 81 -2.87 -14.75 -13.37
C TYR A 81 -1.38 -14.90 -13.67
#